data_AF-A0AAU6C231-F1
#
_entry.id   AF-A0AAU6C231-F1
#
_cell.length_a   1.000
_cell.length_b   1.000
_cell.length_c   1.000
_cell.angle_alpha   90.00
_cell.angle_beta   90.00
_cell.angle_gamma   90.00
#
_symmetry.space_group_name_H-M   'P 1'
#
loop_
_entity.id
_entity.type
_entity.pdbx_description
1 polymer ?
#
loop_
_entity_poly.entity_id
_entity_poly.type
_entity_poly.pdbx_seq_one_letter_code
_entity_poly.pdbx_strand_id
1 'polypeptide(L)'
;MVQRSKLSHGNITFTNVSLKYPESQGKATRLLGLLASNTAIKSFLGDRTCRITLEKRTTETPADVVDKGAEGVFVTLASYYLENYDIGYIVGMLCHEFGMHPMAQAVPRMNEEEENFRGVPYPVPGLEGKDVPDGFASMNSDSAKQADHVLGVIPGSPRYTVYRDVTLEMADLLLRDVHNKADGAREQDVTDLIDCFLMDVASIAATNDNRMRGMPILGNTEGETIRKDIAAVYNAYKARLSQDLPLERQPMTPLFPPEKTPEAVKADFNTLLKRIATGRLWAWSIDNSD
;
A
#
# COMPACT_ATOMS: atom_id res chain seq x y z
N MET A 1 -20.41 -6.51 21.37
CA MET A 1 -18.95 -6.68 21.29
C MET A 1 -18.33 -5.60 22.18
N VAL A 2 -17.73 -5.98 23.31
CA VAL A 2 -17.25 -5.03 24.33
C VAL A 2 -15.81 -4.61 23.97
N GLN A 3 -15.59 -3.32 23.71
CA GLN A 3 -14.26 -2.72 23.53
C GLN A 3 -13.50 -2.75 24.86
N ARG A 4 -12.26 -3.29 24.89
CA ARG A 4 -11.54 -3.48 26.18
C ARG A 4 -10.16 -2.85 26.27
N SER A 5 -9.54 -2.47 25.15
CA SER A 5 -8.26 -1.76 25.18
C SER A 5 -8.15 -0.81 23.98
N LYS A 6 -7.99 0.48 24.29
CA LYS A 6 -7.98 1.58 23.32
C LYS A 6 -6.59 2.22 23.33
N LEU A 7 -5.85 2.04 22.24
CA LEU A 7 -4.64 2.84 21.98
C LEU A 7 -5.08 4.06 21.17
N SER A 8 -4.56 5.25 21.47
CA SER A 8 -4.97 6.46 20.78
C SER A 8 -3.83 7.45 20.66
N HIS A 9 -3.80 8.17 19.54
CA HIS A 9 -2.93 9.31 19.31
C HIS A 9 -3.69 10.34 18.48
N GLY A 10 -3.89 11.54 19.02
CA GLY A 10 -4.79 12.52 18.42
C GLY A 10 -6.22 11.99 18.27
N ASN A 11 -6.82 12.18 17.09
CA ASN A 11 -8.14 11.68 16.69
C ASN A 11 -8.12 10.25 16.13
N ILE A 12 -6.95 9.58 16.12
CA ILE A 12 -6.79 8.22 15.60
C ILE A 12 -6.78 7.22 16.77
N THR A 13 -7.56 6.16 16.64
CA THR A 13 -7.74 5.13 17.66
C THR A 13 -7.52 3.74 17.09
N PHE A 14 -6.78 2.90 17.80
CA PHE A 14 -6.73 1.46 17.56
C PHE A 14 -7.66 0.71 18.53
N THR A 15 -8.41 -0.25 18.00
CA THR A 15 -9.27 -1.17 18.77
C THR A 15 -8.93 -2.62 18.48
N ASN A 16 -9.18 -3.50 19.46
CA ASN A 16 -8.91 -4.94 19.44
C ASN A 16 -7.42 -5.33 19.42
N VAL A 17 -6.51 -4.41 19.75
CA VAL A 17 -5.08 -4.75 19.90
C VAL A 17 -4.86 -5.37 21.27
N SER A 18 -4.29 -6.57 21.30
CA SER A 18 -3.89 -7.25 22.53
C SER A 18 -2.82 -6.44 23.27
N LEU A 19 -3.13 -6.01 24.49
CA LEU A 19 -2.18 -5.38 25.42
C LEU A 19 -1.35 -6.40 26.23
N LYS A 20 -1.46 -7.70 25.91
CA LYS A 20 -0.65 -8.74 26.55
C LYS A 20 0.76 -8.81 25.96
N TYR A 21 0.93 -8.36 24.73
CA TYR A 21 2.17 -8.48 23.98
C TYR A 21 2.76 -7.09 23.71
N PRO A 22 3.96 -6.77 24.23
CA PRO A 22 4.59 -5.48 24.00
C PRO A 22 4.86 -5.19 22.51
N GLU A 23 5.11 -6.22 21.71
CA GLU A 23 5.36 -6.07 20.27
C GLU A 23 4.14 -5.51 19.52
N SER A 24 2.94 -6.08 19.72
CA SER A 24 1.72 -5.60 19.07
C SER A 24 1.36 -4.18 19.52
N GLN A 25 1.59 -3.88 20.80
CA GLN A 25 1.38 -2.53 21.34
C GLN A 25 2.35 -1.51 20.76
N GLY A 26 3.64 -1.85 20.68
CA GLY A 26 4.67 -1.00 20.10
C GLY A 26 4.37 -0.69 18.64
N LYS A 27 4.06 -1.72 17.83
CA LYS A 27 3.67 -1.53 16.43
C LYS A 27 2.40 -0.68 16.29
N ALA A 28 1.34 -0.99 17.04
CA ALA A 28 0.10 -0.20 16.98
C ALA A 28 0.33 1.27 17.38
N THR A 29 1.11 1.53 18.42
CA THR A 29 1.46 2.89 18.86
C THR A 29 2.27 3.63 17.80
N ARG A 30 3.25 2.95 17.19
CA ARG A 30 4.06 3.48 16.10
C ARG A 30 3.20 3.87 14.89
N LEU A 31 2.26 3.00 14.49
CA LEU A 31 1.33 3.27 13.38
C LEU A 31 0.45 4.49 13.68
N LEU A 32 -0.09 4.60 14.90
CA LEU A 32 -0.88 5.76 15.31
C LEU A 32 -0.07 7.07 15.20
N GLY A 33 1.19 7.06 15.66
CA GLY A 33 2.06 8.22 15.57
C GLY A 33 2.40 8.62 14.12
N LEU A 34 2.69 7.64 13.26
CA LEU A 34 2.99 7.88 11.84
C LEU A 34 1.79 8.46 11.09
N LEU A 35 0.61 7.85 11.24
CA LEU A 35 -0.61 8.33 10.59
C LEU A 35 -1.02 9.74 11.06
N ALA A 36 -0.85 10.03 12.35
CA ALA A 36 -1.16 11.36 12.90
C ALA A 36 -0.13 12.43 12.49
N SER A 37 1.08 12.02 12.10
CA SER A 37 2.15 12.92 11.67
C SER A 37 2.18 13.15 10.16
N ASN A 38 1.55 12.27 9.37
CA ASN A 38 1.40 12.43 7.93
C ASN A 38 0.39 13.56 7.65
N THR A 39 0.86 14.66 7.07
CA THR A 39 0.09 15.88 6.86
C THR A 39 -1.02 15.67 5.83
N ALA A 40 -0.81 14.85 4.79
CA ALA A 40 -1.88 14.53 3.85
C ALA A 40 -3.04 13.76 4.54
N ILE A 41 -2.73 12.71 5.31
CA ILE A 41 -3.72 11.95 6.09
C ILE A 41 -4.38 12.83 7.15
N LYS A 42 -3.59 13.61 7.90
CA LYS A 42 -4.08 14.53 8.93
C LYS A 42 -5.03 15.58 8.34
N SER A 43 -4.68 16.16 7.19
CA SER A 43 -5.52 17.16 6.51
C SER A 43 -6.81 16.54 5.98
N PHE A 44 -6.72 15.33 5.42
CA PHE A 44 -7.90 14.57 5.00
C PHE A 44 -8.84 14.29 6.18
N LEU A 45 -8.31 13.83 7.32
CA LEU A 45 -9.12 13.55 8.51
C LEU A 45 -9.73 14.83 9.10
N GLY A 46 -8.98 15.94 9.15
CA GLY A 46 -9.38 17.13 9.89
C GLY A 46 -9.62 16.80 11.36
N ASP A 47 -10.76 17.23 11.90
CA ASP A 47 -11.18 16.93 13.28
C ASP A 47 -11.93 15.58 13.42
N ARG A 48 -12.19 14.89 12.31
CA ARG A 48 -12.98 13.64 12.30
C ARG A 48 -12.21 12.51 12.96
N THR A 49 -12.89 11.59 13.64
CA THR A 49 -12.21 10.43 14.23
C THR A 49 -11.78 9.43 13.18
N CYS A 50 -10.62 8.81 13.35
CA CYS A 50 -10.19 7.63 12.59
C CYS A 50 -10.11 6.41 13.52
N ARG A 51 -10.83 5.33 13.21
CA ARG A 51 -10.84 4.10 14.00
C ARG A 51 -10.24 2.94 13.22
N ILE A 52 -9.10 2.45 13.69
CA ILE A 52 -8.44 1.25 13.19
C ILE A 52 -8.87 0.05 14.02
N THR A 53 -9.46 -0.94 13.37
CA THR A 53 -9.95 -2.17 14.01
C THR A 53 -9.12 -3.35 13.54
N LEU A 54 -8.48 -4.05 14.48
CA LEU A 54 -7.77 -5.28 14.18
C LEU A 54 -8.78 -6.44 14.08
N GLU A 55 -8.76 -7.16 12.96
CA GLU A 55 -9.67 -8.28 12.72
C GLU A 55 -8.92 -9.50 12.19
N LYS A 56 -9.43 -10.69 12.50
CA LYS A 56 -8.95 -11.92 11.87
C LYS A 56 -9.54 -12.02 10.48
N ARG A 57 -8.81 -11.53 9.47
CA ARG A 57 -9.16 -11.63 8.05
C ARG A 57 -8.32 -12.71 7.36
N THR A 58 -8.96 -13.52 6.54
CA THR A 58 -8.28 -14.67 5.89
C THR A 58 -8.68 -14.91 4.45
N THR A 59 -9.80 -14.33 4.03
CA THR A 59 -10.37 -14.41 2.68
C THR A 59 -10.67 -13.03 2.10
N GLU A 60 -10.73 -12.01 2.96
CA GLU A 60 -10.96 -10.61 2.66
C GLU A 60 -9.66 -9.88 2.29
N THR A 61 -9.78 -8.65 1.80
CA THR A 61 -8.64 -7.75 1.62
C THR A 61 -7.93 -7.51 2.96
N PRO A 62 -6.59 -7.40 2.96
CA PRO A 62 -5.80 -7.28 4.17
C PRO A 62 -6.08 -6.01 4.95
N ALA A 63 -6.52 -4.96 4.28
CA ALA A 63 -7.08 -3.79 4.89
C ALA A 63 -8.23 -3.25 4.05
N ASP A 64 -8.93 -2.28 4.61
CA ASP A 64 -9.96 -1.49 3.96
C ASP A 64 -10.09 -0.17 4.73
N VAL A 65 -10.25 0.94 4.02
CA VAL A 65 -10.45 2.28 4.60
C VAL A 65 -11.73 2.89 4.05
N VAL A 66 -12.72 3.04 4.92
CA VAL A 66 -14.03 3.57 4.57
C VAL A 66 -14.22 4.94 5.22
N ASP A 67 -14.41 5.98 4.40
CA ASP A 67 -14.87 7.29 4.87
C ASP A 67 -16.39 7.30 5.02
N LYS A 68 -16.88 7.51 6.24
CA LYS A 68 -18.31 7.61 6.57
C LYS A 68 -18.76 9.07 6.79
N GLY A 69 -18.03 10.03 6.25
CA GLY A 69 -18.34 11.45 6.37
C GLY A 69 -18.24 11.92 7.82
N ALA A 70 -19.35 12.41 8.37
CA ALA A 70 -19.40 12.96 9.73
C ALA A 70 -19.14 11.90 10.83
N GLU A 71 -19.40 10.61 10.56
CA GLU A 71 -19.10 9.53 11.50
C GLU A 71 -17.58 9.24 11.63
N GLY A 72 -16.78 9.79 10.71
CA GLY A 72 -15.34 9.60 10.65
C GLY A 72 -14.90 8.50 9.69
N VAL A 73 -13.63 8.13 9.81
CA VAL A 73 -12.96 7.16 8.93
C VAL A 73 -12.74 5.85 9.67
N PHE A 74 -13.05 4.74 9.02
CA PHE A 74 -12.97 3.40 9.59
C PHE A 74 -11.94 2.61 8.80
N VAL A 75 -10.89 2.19 9.49
CA VAL A 75 -9.89 1.28 8.94
C VAL A 75 -10.12 -0.07 9.56
N THR A 76 -10.20 -1.11 8.73
CA THR A 76 -10.06 -2.47 9.22
C THR A 76 -8.73 -3.03 8.76
N LEU A 77 -7.97 -3.62 9.68
CA LEU A 77 -6.66 -4.19 9.42
C LEU A 77 -6.66 -5.67 9.79
N ALA A 78 -6.17 -6.52 8.90
CA ALA A 78 -5.96 -7.93 9.19
C ALA A 78 -4.87 -8.11 10.26
N SER A 79 -5.15 -8.88 11.30
CA SER A 79 -4.21 -9.11 12.40
C SER A 79 -2.86 -9.65 11.93
N TYR A 80 -2.86 -10.53 10.93
CA TYR A 80 -1.64 -11.11 10.40
C TYR A 80 -0.70 -10.08 9.75
N TYR A 81 -1.21 -8.90 9.36
CA TYR A 81 -0.36 -7.80 8.92
C TYR A 81 0.43 -7.22 10.10
N LEU A 82 -0.25 -6.88 11.19
CA LEU A 82 0.40 -6.37 12.40
C LEU A 82 1.41 -7.38 12.99
N GLU A 83 1.10 -8.68 12.88
CA GLU A 83 1.92 -9.76 13.42
C GLU A 83 3.14 -10.08 12.56
N ASN A 84 3.00 -10.13 11.23
CA ASN A 84 3.99 -10.75 10.35
C ASN A 84 4.69 -9.78 9.39
N TYR A 85 4.30 -8.51 9.37
CA TYR A 85 4.93 -7.49 8.55
C TYR A 85 5.63 -6.44 9.41
N ASP A 86 6.72 -5.91 8.86
CA ASP A 86 7.43 -4.75 9.40
C ASP A 86 6.64 -3.46 9.14
N ILE A 87 6.98 -2.39 9.88
CA ILE A 87 6.24 -1.13 9.85
C ILE A 87 6.14 -0.57 8.44
N GLY A 88 7.23 -0.60 7.66
CA GLY A 88 7.26 -0.12 6.28
C GLY A 88 6.18 -0.72 5.38
N TYR A 89 6.01 -2.04 5.41
CA TYR A 89 4.95 -2.71 4.64
C TYR A 89 3.54 -2.38 5.16
N ILE A 90 3.36 -2.27 6.49
CA ILE A 90 2.05 -1.95 7.06
C ILE A 90 1.64 -0.54 6.65
N VAL A 91 2.53 0.45 6.79
CA VAL A 91 2.21 1.82 6.36
C VAL A 91 2.14 1.95 4.84
N GLY A 92 2.85 1.13 4.06
CA GLY A 92 2.74 1.12 2.61
C GLY A 92 1.35 0.69 2.15
N MET A 93 0.82 -0.40 2.73
CA MET A 93 -0.54 -0.83 2.47
C MET A 93 -1.58 0.17 3.01
N LEU A 94 -1.35 0.83 4.15
CA LEU A 94 -2.25 1.92 4.58
C LEU A 94 -2.19 3.14 3.65
N CYS A 95 -1.03 3.48 3.08
CA CYS A 95 -0.91 4.54 2.08
C CYS A 95 -1.68 4.21 0.81
N HIS A 96 -1.69 2.93 0.38
CA HIS A 96 -2.56 2.46 -0.69
C HIS A 96 -4.02 2.71 -0.33
N GLU A 97 -4.48 2.15 0.79
CA GLU A 97 -5.90 2.18 1.14
C GLU A 97 -6.41 3.61 1.36
N PHE A 98 -5.66 4.48 2.05
CA PHE A 98 -6.02 5.88 2.21
C PHE A 98 -5.89 6.66 0.91
N GLY A 99 -4.75 6.55 0.23
CA GLY A 99 -4.38 7.36 -0.92
C GLY A 99 -5.19 7.03 -2.17
N MET A 100 -5.28 5.75 -2.53
CA MET A 100 -6.04 5.30 -3.69
C MET A 100 -7.55 5.42 -3.52
N HIS A 101 -8.09 5.30 -2.30
CA HIS A 101 -9.55 5.27 -2.10
C HIS A 101 -10.09 6.59 -1.55
N PRO A 102 -10.31 6.79 -0.23
CA PRO A 102 -11.07 7.92 0.26
C PRO A 102 -10.35 9.26 0.08
N MET A 103 -9.01 9.32 0.14
CA MET A 103 -8.31 10.59 -0.07
C MET A 103 -8.44 11.06 -1.51
N ALA A 104 -8.22 10.16 -2.48
CA ALA A 104 -8.43 10.48 -3.89
C ALA A 104 -9.88 10.87 -4.16
N GLN A 105 -10.86 10.14 -3.62
CA GLN A 105 -12.28 10.47 -3.76
C GLN A 105 -12.66 11.83 -3.15
N ALA A 106 -11.93 12.28 -2.14
CA ALA A 106 -12.16 13.57 -1.49
C ALA A 106 -11.49 14.76 -2.22
N VAL A 107 -10.63 14.52 -3.21
CA VAL A 107 -10.04 15.62 -4.00
C VAL A 107 -11.13 16.31 -4.82
N PRO A 108 -11.24 17.64 -4.75
CA PRO A 108 -12.19 18.39 -5.58
C PRO A 108 -12.03 18.07 -7.06
N ARG A 109 -13.14 17.80 -7.75
CA ARG A 109 -13.17 17.49 -9.19
C ARG A 109 -12.44 16.21 -9.61
N MET A 110 -12.03 15.33 -8.69
CA MET A 110 -11.35 14.05 -9.02
C MET A 110 -12.08 13.29 -10.13
N ASN A 111 -13.40 13.11 -10.02
CA ASN A 111 -14.19 12.39 -11.01
C ASN A 111 -14.13 13.04 -12.41
N GLU A 112 -14.11 14.37 -12.49
CA GLU A 112 -14.04 15.09 -13.77
C GLU A 112 -12.64 14.97 -14.39
N GLU A 113 -11.59 15.06 -13.57
CA GLU A 113 -10.21 14.96 -14.05
C GLU A 113 -9.90 13.53 -14.52
N GLU A 114 -10.40 12.51 -13.80
CA GLU A 114 -10.26 11.10 -14.16
C GLU A 114 -11.03 10.68 -15.41
N GLU A 115 -12.07 11.41 -15.80
CA GLU A 115 -12.83 11.11 -17.03
C GLU A 115 -11.91 11.11 -18.26
N ASN A 116 -10.89 11.96 -18.28
CA ASN A 116 -9.89 12.01 -19.36
C ASN A 116 -9.01 10.75 -19.45
N PHE A 117 -9.06 9.90 -18.42
CA PHE A 117 -8.29 8.66 -18.31
C PHE A 117 -9.15 7.40 -18.43
N ARG A 118 -10.48 7.53 -18.30
CA ARG A 118 -11.38 6.37 -18.33
C ARG A 118 -11.44 5.75 -19.72
N GLY A 119 -11.30 4.42 -19.78
CA GLY A 119 -11.37 3.63 -21.01
C GLY A 119 -10.22 3.84 -22.00
N VAL A 120 -9.33 4.81 -21.76
CA VAL A 120 -8.19 5.07 -22.64
C VAL A 120 -7.10 4.01 -22.41
N PRO A 121 -6.57 3.37 -23.46
CA PRO A 121 -5.45 2.45 -23.32
C PRO A 121 -4.15 3.22 -23.06
N TYR A 122 -3.63 3.14 -21.84
CA TYR A 122 -2.35 3.75 -21.48
C TYR A 122 -1.21 2.75 -21.60
N PRO A 123 -0.05 3.14 -22.15
CA PRO A 123 1.11 2.25 -22.22
C PRO A 123 1.58 1.88 -20.81
N VAL A 124 1.89 0.61 -20.62
CA VAL A 124 2.44 0.12 -19.35
C VAL A 124 3.93 0.46 -19.29
N PRO A 125 4.39 1.28 -18.32
CA PRO A 125 5.79 1.70 -18.23
C PRO A 125 6.75 0.51 -18.19
N GLY A 126 7.80 0.52 -19.00
CA GLY A 126 8.81 -0.55 -19.07
C GLY A 126 8.45 -1.71 -20.00
N LEU A 127 7.27 -1.72 -20.61
CA LEU A 127 6.82 -2.72 -21.58
C LEU A 127 6.58 -2.15 -22.99
N GLU A 128 7.11 -0.95 -23.28
CA GLU A 128 6.86 -0.23 -24.53
C GLU A 128 7.35 -1.01 -25.77
N GLY A 129 8.40 -1.81 -25.61
CA GLY A 129 8.95 -2.68 -26.67
C GLY A 129 8.42 -4.11 -26.67
N LYS A 130 7.45 -4.43 -25.82
CA LYS A 130 6.92 -5.79 -25.72
C LYS A 130 6.01 -6.09 -26.91
N ASP A 131 6.32 -7.19 -27.59
CA ASP A 131 5.48 -7.72 -28.67
C ASP A 131 4.16 -8.24 -28.08
N VAL A 132 3.05 -7.59 -28.42
CA VAL A 132 1.70 -8.00 -28.05
C VAL A 132 0.78 -7.95 -29.26
N PRO A 133 -0.21 -8.87 -29.38
CA PRO A 133 -1.05 -8.98 -30.58
C PRO A 133 -1.79 -7.68 -30.97
N ASP A 134 -2.18 -6.89 -29.97
CA ASP A 134 -3.07 -5.73 -30.14
C ASP A 134 -2.32 -4.39 -30.18
N GLY A 135 -1.02 -4.40 -30.53
CA GLY A 135 -0.21 -3.21 -30.73
C GLY A 135 0.82 -3.00 -29.63
N PHE A 136 0.41 -2.51 -28.45
CA PHE A 136 1.31 -2.24 -27.34
C PHE A 136 0.75 -2.72 -26.00
N ALA A 137 1.64 -3.07 -25.06
CA ALA A 137 1.24 -3.46 -23.71
C ALA A 137 0.54 -2.29 -23.02
N SER A 138 -0.75 -2.43 -22.74
CA SER A 138 -1.58 -1.35 -22.21
C SER A 138 -2.38 -1.75 -20.97
N MET A 139 -2.74 -0.74 -20.18
CA MET A 139 -3.69 -0.83 -19.07
C MET A 139 -4.82 0.19 -19.29
N ASN A 140 -6.03 -0.14 -18.85
CA ASN A 140 -7.19 0.74 -18.93
C ASN A 140 -8.20 0.41 -17.82
N SER A 141 -8.99 1.40 -17.42
CA SER A 141 -9.96 1.28 -16.33
C SER A 141 -11.16 0.39 -16.65
N ASP A 142 -11.52 0.24 -17.92
CA ASP A 142 -12.79 -0.41 -18.32
C ASP A 142 -12.70 -1.93 -18.25
N SER A 143 -11.53 -2.50 -18.56
CA SER A 143 -11.25 -3.92 -18.41
C SER A 143 -10.50 -4.26 -17.11
N ALA A 144 -10.37 -3.29 -16.20
CA ALA A 144 -9.72 -3.51 -14.91
C ALA A 144 -10.64 -4.29 -13.97
N LYS A 145 -10.04 -5.05 -13.04
CA LYS A 145 -10.83 -5.65 -11.95
C LYS A 145 -11.42 -4.56 -11.05
N GLN A 146 -10.64 -3.53 -10.73
CA GLN A 146 -11.09 -2.31 -10.08
C GLN A 146 -10.57 -1.09 -10.86
N ALA A 147 -11.48 -0.28 -11.38
CA ALA A 147 -11.17 0.86 -12.24
C ALA A 147 -10.29 1.91 -11.53
N ASP A 148 -10.55 2.17 -10.24
CA ASP A 148 -9.80 3.10 -9.42
C ASP A 148 -8.35 2.65 -9.19
N HIS A 149 -8.06 1.34 -9.13
CA HIS A 149 -6.68 0.85 -9.04
C HIS A 149 -5.88 1.24 -10.29
N VAL A 150 -6.42 0.99 -11.49
CA VAL A 150 -5.72 1.35 -12.73
C VAL A 150 -5.55 2.87 -12.85
N LEU A 151 -6.59 3.64 -12.52
CA LEU A 151 -6.47 5.10 -12.44
C LEU A 151 -5.41 5.54 -11.42
N GLY A 152 -5.27 4.81 -10.32
CA GLY A 152 -4.28 5.06 -9.26
C GLY A 152 -2.84 4.69 -9.62
N VAL A 153 -2.59 4.08 -10.79
CA VAL A 153 -1.22 3.73 -11.23
C VAL A 153 -0.83 4.35 -12.57
N ILE A 154 -1.75 4.92 -13.35
CA ILE A 154 -1.40 5.66 -14.57
C ILE A 154 -0.52 6.86 -14.22
N PRO A 155 0.74 6.92 -14.69
CA PRO A 155 1.61 8.05 -14.35
C PRO A 155 1.04 9.38 -14.85
N GLY A 156 0.96 10.35 -13.95
CA GLY A 156 0.38 11.67 -14.23
C GLY A 156 -1.13 11.75 -14.07
N SER A 157 -1.82 10.67 -13.71
CA SER A 157 -3.22 10.76 -13.30
C SER A 157 -3.34 11.49 -11.94
N PRO A 158 -4.49 12.14 -11.68
CA PRO A 158 -4.74 12.77 -10.39
C PRO A 158 -4.67 11.78 -9.21
N ARG A 159 -5.26 10.58 -9.35
CA ARG A 159 -5.24 9.55 -8.30
C ARG A 159 -3.86 8.98 -8.05
N TYR A 160 -3.06 8.75 -9.10
CA TYR A 160 -1.66 8.36 -8.94
C TYR A 160 -0.87 9.41 -8.16
N THR A 161 -1.13 10.69 -8.43
CA THR A 161 -0.48 11.80 -7.71
C THR A 161 -0.79 11.74 -6.22
N VAL A 162 -2.06 11.57 -5.83
CA VAL A 162 -2.45 11.43 -4.41
C VAL A 162 -1.75 10.24 -3.75
N TYR A 163 -1.79 9.06 -4.39
CA TYR A 163 -1.20 7.84 -3.83
C TYR A 163 0.33 7.94 -3.71
N ARG A 164 1.01 8.43 -4.74
CA ARG A 164 2.45 8.66 -4.72
C ARG A 164 2.83 9.65 -3.62
N ASP A 165 2.13 10.77 -3.50
CA ASP A 165 2.52 11.85 -2.60
C ASP A 165 2.32 11.48 -1.13
N VAL A 166 1.22 10.79 -0.78
CA VAL A 166 1.02 10.28 0.58
C VAL A 166 2.10 9.25 0.95
N THR A 167 2.50 8.41 -0.01
CA THR A 167 3.58 7.42 0.17
C THR A 167 4.92 8.10 0.39
N LEU A 168 5.30 9.06 -0.46
CA LEU A 168 6.58 9.77 -0.33
C LEU A 168 6.64 10.59 0.97
N GLU A 169 5.53 11.17 1.41
CA GLU A 169 5.47 11.82 2.71
C GLU A 169 5.64 10.84 3.87
N MET A 170 5.05 9.64 3.78
CA MET A 170 5.28 8.59 4.77
C MET A 170 6.75 8.13 4.79
N ALA A 171 7.41 8.03 3.63
CA ALA A 171 8.83 7.74 3.53
C ALA A 171 9.69 8.78 4.25
N ASP A 172 9.37 10.07 4.07
CA ASP A 172 10.03 11.17 4.76
C ASP A 172 9.88 11.06 6.28
N LEU A 173 8.69 10.71 6.78
CA LEU A 173 8.45 10.55 8.21
C LEU A 173 9.25 9.40 8.80
N LEU A 174 9.27 8.24 8.12
CA LEU A 174 10.08 7.11 8.53
C LEU A 174 11.57 7.47 8.59
N LEU A 175 12.09 8.16 7.58
CA LEU A 175 13.48 8.60 7.54
C LEU A 175 13.80 9.64 8.64
N ARG A 176 12.89 10.58 8.88
CA ARG A 176 13.03 11.55 10.00
C ARG A 176 13.10 10.83 11.34
N ASP A 177 12.28 9.80 11.55
CA ASP A 177 12.29 9.02 12.78
C ASP A 177 13.58 8.23 12.96
N VAL A 178 14.18 7.72 11.86
CA VAL A 178 15.52 7.13 11.88
C VAL A 178 16.56 8.16 12.34
N HIS A 179 16.57 9.35 11.73
CA HIS A 179 17.51 10.42 12.10
C HIS A 179 17.33 10.89 13.55
N ASN A 180 16.09 10.94 14.02
CA ASN A 180 15.74 11.29 15.39
C ASN A 180 15.94 10.15 16.39
N LYS A 181 16.38 8.97 15.94
CA LYS A 181 16.56 7.77 16.75
C LYS A 181 15.31 7.39 17.53
N ALA A 182 14.15 7.52 16.89
CA ALA A 182 12.89 7.05 17.45
C ALA A 182 12.97 5.54 17.70
N ASP A 183 12.34 5.07 18.78
CA ASP A 183 12.39 3.66 19.16
C ASP A 183 11.87 2.76 18.04
N GLY A 184 12.64 1.72 17.71
CA GLY A 184 12.34 0.76 16.65
C GLY A 184 12.40 1.30 15.20
N ALA A 185 12.74 2.57 14.96
CA ALA A 185 12.84 3.11 13.60
C ALA A 185 14.10 2.58 12.87
N ARG A 186 13.92 2.12 11.63
CA ARG A 186 15.02 1.58 10.80
C ARG A 186 14.94 2.15 9.38
N GLU A 187 16.08 2.34 8.74
CA GLU A 187 16.15 2.68 7.31
C GLU A 187 15.40 1.65 6.45
N GLN A 188 15.44 0.38 6.86
CA GLN A 188 14.69 -0.71 6.21
C GLN A 188 13.19 -0.44 6.13
N ASP A 189 12.58 0.28 7.09
CA ASP A 189 11.15 0.59 7.02
C ASP A 189 10.85 1.55 5.86
N VAL A 190 11.80 2.44 5.50
CA VAL A 190 11.71 3.31 4.31
C VAL A 190 11.82 2.47 3.05
N THR A 191 12.81 1.59 2.98
CA THR A 191 13.02 0.67 1.85
C THR A 191 11.80 -0.22 1.61
N ASP A 192 11.25 -0.80 2.67
CA ASP A 192 10.08 -1.69 2.63
C ASP A 192 8.81 -0.96 2.18
N LEU A 193 8.62 0.30 2.61
CA LEU A 193 7.50 1.13 2.15
C LEU A 193 7.61 1.41 0.63
N ILE A 194 8.80 1.82 0.16
CA ILE A 194 9.02 2.11 -1.26
C ILE A 194 8.88 0.83 -2.09
N ASP A 195 9.40 -0.31 -1.61
CA ASP A 195 9.23 -1.60 -2.26
C ASP A 195 7.76 -2.02 -2.34
N CYS A 196 7.01 -1.83 -1.25
CA CYS A 196 5.58 -2.09 -1.18
C CYS A 196 4.83 -1.27 -2.24
N PHE A 197 5.09 0.04 -2.31
CA PHE A 197 4.49 0.93 -3.31
C PHE A 197 4.84 0.50 -4.75
N LEU A 198 6.12 0.27 -5.03
CA LEU A 198 6.59 -0.10 -6.37
C LEU A 198 6.04 -1.45 -6.83
N MET A 199 6.00 -2.45 -5.93
CA MET A 199 5.42 -3.75 -6.22
C MET A 199 3.90 -3.67 -6.45
N ASP A 200 3.21 -2.82 -5.70
CA ASP A 200 1.79 -2.58 -5.86
C ASP A 200 1.47 -1.96 -7.24
N VAL A 201 2.06 -0.80 -7.55
CA VAL A 201 1.83 -0.11 -8.83
C VAL A 201 2.23 -0.97 -10.02
N ALA A 202 3.35 -1.70 -9.93
CA ALA A 202 3.81 -2.58 -11.00
C ALA A 202 2.89 -3.78 -11.21
N SER A 203 2.41 -4.39 -10.12
CA SER A 203 1.51 -5.53 -10.22
C SER A 203 0.14 -5.14 -10.80
N ILE A 204 -0.39 -3.97 -10.45
CA ILE A 204 -1.62 -3.44 -11.03
C ILE A 204 -1.41 -3.14 -12.51
N ALA A 205 -0.39 -2.36 -12.86
CA ALA A 205 -0.16 -1.91 -14.24
C ALA A 205 0.15 -3.09 -15.19
N ALA A 206 1.03 -4.02 -14.81
CA ALA A 206 1.40 -5.16 -15.65
C ALA A 206 0.25 -6.16 -15.87
N THR A 207 -0.74 -6.19 -14.98
CA THR A 207 -1.80 -7.21 -15.01
C THR A 207 -3.20 -6.64 -15.24
N ASN A 208 -3.32 -5.33 -15.42
CA ASN A 208 -4.58 -4.59 -15.43
C ASN A 208 -5.45 -4.91 -14.19
N ASP A 209 -4.81 -4.83 -13.02
CA ASP A 209 -5.38 -5.15 -11.70
C ASP A 209 -5.80 -6.63 -11.51
N ASN A 210 -5.14 -7.55 -12.21
CA ASN A 210 -5.32 -8.99 -12.03
C ASN A 210 -4.04 -9.67 -11.53
N ARG A 211 -3.60 -9.28 -10.32
CA ARG A 211 -2.35 -9.76 -9.73
C ARG A 211 -2.23 -11.29 -9.61
N MET A 212 -3.35 -12.01 -9.63
CA MET A 212 -3.38 -13.48 -9.61
C MET A 212 -2.66 -14.10 -10.81
N ARG A 213 -2.63 -13.39 -11.94
CA ARG A 213 -1.89 -13.79 -13.15
C ARG A 213 -0.40 -13.96 -12.89
N GLY A 214 0.17 -13.23 -11.93
CA GLY A 214 1.59 -13.35 -11.55
C GLY A 214 1.87 -14.40 -10.47
N MET A 215 0.84 -14.97 -9.83
CA MET A 215 1.02 -15.82 -8.64
C MET A 215 1.70 -17.16 -8.96
N PRO A 216 2.63 -17.64 -8.12
CA PRO A 216 3.31 -18.92 -8.30
C PRO A 216 2.46 -20.10 -7.80
N ILE A 217 1.24 -20.22 -8.30
CA ILE A 217 0.31 -21.30 -7.95
C ILE A 217 0.30 -22.40 -9.03
N LEU A 218 0.02 -23.64 -8.62
CA LEU A 218 -0.08 -24.77 -9.53
C LEU A 218 -1.17 -24.50 -10.58
N GLY A 219 -0.85 -24.71 -11.86
CA GLY A 219 -1.77 -24.50 -12.97
C GLY A 219 -1.76 -23.09 -13.57
N ASN A 220 -1.05 -22.12 -12.98
CA ASN A 220 -0.85 -20.81 -13.59
C ASN A 220 0.31 -20.84 -14.61
N THR A 221 -0.01 -21.08 -15.88
CA THR A 221 0.97 -21.21 -16.96
C THR A 221 1.54 -19.88 -17.45
N GLU A 222 0.83 -18.76 -17.26
CA GLU A 222 1.32 -17.42 -17.67
C GLU A 222 2.20 -16.76 -16.60
N GLY A 223 2.18 -17.27 -15.36
CA GLY A 223 2.77 -16.58 -14.21
C GLY A 223 4.26 -16.26 -14.33
N GLU A 224 5.05 -17.08 -15.04
CA GLU A 224 6.46 -16.74 -15.25
C GLU A 224 6.64 -15.49 -16.11
N THR A 225 5.93 -15.42 -17.24
CA THR A 225 5.96 -14.25 -18.14
C THR A 225 5.43 -13.02 -17.42
N ILE A 226 4.33 -13.15 -16.69
CA ILE A 226 3.75 -12.03 -15.95
C ILE A 226 4.69 -11.51 -14.85
N ARG A 227 5.46 -12.39 -14.18
CA ARG A 227 6.49 -11.94 -13.23
C ARG A 227 7.65 -11.20 -13.89
N LYS A 228 8.01 -11.57 -15.12
CA LYS A 228 8.99 -10.81 -15.93
C LYS A 228 8.45 -9.42 -16.26
N ASP A 229 7.17 -9.33 -16.63
CA ASP A 229 6.52 -8.05 -16.87
C ASP A 229 6.49 -7.19 -15.61
N ILE A 230 6.01 -7.72 -14.48
CA ILE A 230 5.96 -7.00 -13.20
C ILE A 230 7.36 -6.47 -12.81
N ALA A 231 8.41 -7.28 -12.97
CA ALA A 231 9.77 -6.86 -12.68
C ALA A 231 10.24 -5.68 -13.57
N ALA A 232 9.96 -5.75 -14.88
CA ALA A 232 10.29 -4.66 -15.80
C ALA A 232 9.53 -3.37 -15.47
N VAL A 233 8.23 -3.49 -15.18
CA VAL A 233 7.37 -2.37 -14.80
C VAL A 233 7.83 -1.76 -13.48
N TYR A 234 8.11 -2.58 -12.46
CA TYR A 234 8.67 -2.13 -11.19
C TYR A 234 9.90 -1.25 -11.39
N ASN A 235 10.86 -1.71 -12.19
CA ASN A 235 12.10 -1.00 -12.42
C ASN A 235 11.88 0.31 -13.20
N ALA A 236 10.91 0.34 -14.12
CA ALA A 236 10.51 1.56 -14.82
C ALA A 236 9.86 2.59 -13.86
N TYR A 237 8.95 2.17 -12.98
CA TYR A 237 8.37 3.05 -11.96
C TYR A 237 9.42 3.54 -10.97
N LYS A 238 10.35 2.67 -10.56
CA LYS A 238 11.46 3.02 -9.68
C LYS A 238 12.34 4.10 -10.30
N ALA A 239 12.75 3.91 -11.55
CA ALA A 239 13.58 4.87 -12.28
C ALA A 239 12.88 6.23 -12.40
N ARG A 240 11.59 6.23 -12.76
CA ARG A 240 10.78 7.46 -12.84
C ARG A 240 10.63 8.14 -11.48
N LEU A 241 10.28 7.40 -10.43
CA LEU A 241 10.12 7.94 -9.08
C LEU A 241 11.43 8.56 -8.58
N SER A 242 12.57 7.93 -8.87
CA SER A 242 13.89 8.45 -8.52
C SER A 242 14.26 9.72 -9.31
N GLN A 243 13.88 9.80 -10.59
CA GLN A 243 14.13 10.97 -11.44
C GLN A 243 13.26 12.17 -11.05
N ASP A 244 11.99 11.91 -10.72
CA ASP A 244 10.99 12.93 -10.37
C ASP A 244 11.05 13.33 -8.88
N LEU A 245 12.00 12.78 -8.11
CA LEU A 245 12.07 12.98 -6.68
C LEU A 245 12.43 14.45 -6.33
N PRO A 246 11.61 15.15 -5.52
CA PRO A 246 11.92 16.50 -5.09
C PRO A 246 13.27 16.61 -4.39
N LEU A 247 13.93 17.78 -4.50
CA LEU A 247 15.27 17.99 -3.94
C LEU A 247 15.33 17.74 -2.43
N GLU A 248 14.29 18.16 -1.71
CA GLU A 248 14.14 17.94 -0.27
C GLU A 248 14.01 16.47 0.12
N ARG A 249 13.64 15.60 -0.82
CA ARG A 249 13.48 14.16 -0.64
C ARG A 249 14.67 13.34 -1.11
N GLN A 250 15.65 13.95 -1.80
CA GLN A 250 16.89 13.29 -2.24
C GLN A 250 17.62 12.45 -1.17
N PRO A 251 17.59 12.78 0.14
CA PRO A 251 18.21 11.92 1.17
C PRO A 251 17.67 10.49 1.23
N MET A 252 16.47 10.22 0.70
CA MET A 252 15.92 8.86 0.67
C MET A 252 16.41 8.03 -0.53
N THR A 253 17.08 8.63 -1.52
CA THR A 253 17.58 7.93 -2.73
C THR A 253 18.42 6.69 -2.42
N PRO A 254 19.35 6.70 -1.43
CA PRO A 254 20.12 5.50 -1.06
C PRO A 254 19.26 4.37 -0.48
N LEU A 255 18.04 4.67 -0.05
CA LEU A 255 17.08 3.73 0.54
C LEU A 255 16.09 3.17 -0.49
N PHE A 256 16.21 3.54 -1.76
CA PHE A 256 15.43 2.90 -2.81
C PHE A 256 15.80 1.41 -2.88
N PRO A 257 14.81 0.52 -2.98
CA PRO A 257 15.04 -0.92 -3.07
C PRO A 257 15.88 -1.27 -4.32
N PRO A 258 16.58 -2.42 -4.33
CA PRO A 258 17.33 -2.86 -5.50
C PRO A 258 16.42 -3.09 -6.71
N GLU A 259 17.01 -3.22 -7.90
CA GLU A 259 16.25 -3.63 -9.09
C GLU A 259 15.53 -4.95 -8.82
N LYS A 260 14.27 -5.02 -9.23
CA LYS A 260 13.42 -6.19 -9.05
C LYS A 260 13.66 -7.18 -10.18
N THR A 261 13.86 -8.45 -9.81
CA THR A 261 13.95 -9.57 -10.75
C THR A 261 12.66 -10.40 -10.73
N PRO A 262 12.37 -11.21 -11.77
CA PRO A 262 11.20 -12.09 -11.78
C PRO A 262 11.18 -13.08 -10.60
N GLU A 263 12.36 -13.53 -10.14
CA GLU A 263 12.54 -14.39 -8.98
C GLU A 263 12.21 -13.65 -7.68
N ALA A 264 12.59 -12.37 -7.57
CA ALA A 264 12.21 -11.53 -6.43
C ALA A 264 10.70 -11.31 -6.39
N VAL A 265 10.05 -11.03 -7.54
CA VAL A 265 8.58 -10.95 -7.63
C VAL A 265 7.92 -12.27 -7.18
N LYS A 266 8.49 -13.42 -7.59
CA LYS A 266 8.03 -14.74 -7.14
C LYS A 266 8.17 -14.90 -5.63
N ALA A 267 9.29 -14.45 -5.06
CA ALA A 267 9.54 -14.51 -3.62
C ALA A 267 8.55 -13.63 -2.82
N ASP A 268 8.22 -12.44 -3.34
CA ASP A 268 7.24 -11.53 -2.73
C ASP A 268 5.84 -12.18 -2.71
N PHE A 269 5.41 -12.79 -3.82
CA PHE A 269 4.14 -13.53 -3.87
C PHE A 269 4.11 -14.75 -2.95
N ASN A 270 5.21 -15.51 -2.88
CA ASN A 270 5.32 -16.62 -1.93
C ASN A 270 5.25 -16.16 -0.47
N THR A 271 5.87 -15.02 -0.16
CA THR A 271 5.83 -14.41 1.17
C THR A 271 4.40 -14.01 1.52
N LEU A 272 3.68 -13.39 0.60
CA LEU A 272 2.26 -13.05 0.77
C LEU A 272 1.42 -14.30 1.05
N LEU A 273 1.54 -15.35 0.22
CA LEU A 273 0.82 -16.61 0.40
C LEU A 273 1.12 -17.26 1.75
N LYS A 274 2.40 -17.30 2.15
CA LYS A 274 2.83 -17.85 3.44
C LYS A 274 2.22 -17.06 4.59
N ARG A 275 2.28 -15.72 4.56
CA ARG A 275 1.76 -14.86 5.65
C ARG A 275 0.24 -14.95 5.77
N ILE A 276 -0.50 -15.05 4.65
CA ILE A 276 -1.95 -15.32 4.66
C ILE A 276 -2.24 -16.70 5.30
N ALA A 277 -1.49 -17.73 4.92
CA ALA A 277 -1.66 -19.07 5.48
C ALA A 277 -1.35 -19.11 6.99
N THR A 278 -0.31 -18.42 7.45
CA THR A 278 0.01 -18.28 8.88
C THR A 278 -1.11 -17.53 9.62
N GLY A 279 -1.62 -16.43 9.06
CA GLY A 279 -2.74 -15.66 9.64
C GLY A 279 -4.05 -16.44 9.78
N ARG A 280 -4.27 -17.47 8.93
CA ARG A 280 -5.41 -18.40 9.08
C ARG A 280 -5.31 -19.20 10.37
N LEU A 281 -4.09 -19.67 10.69
CA LEU A 281 -3.83 -20.57 11.80
C LEU A 281 -3.82 -19.85 13.15
N TRP A 282 -3.40 -18.58 13.20
CA TRP A 282 -3.17 -17.87 14.47
C TRP A 282 -3.42 -16.36 14.35
N ALA A 283 -3.88 -15.73 15.44
CA ALA A 283 -4.13 -14.29 15.55
C ALA A 283 -3.91 -13.81 16.99
N TRP A 284 -2.66 -13.76 17.42
CA TRP A 284 -2.27 -13.47 18.81
C TRP A 284 -2.32 -11.97 19.15
N SER A 285 -2.26 -11.12 18.13
CA SER A 285 -2.32 -9.68 18.30
C SER A 285 -3.74 -9.16 18.59
N ILE A 286 -4.77 -10.01 18.48
CA ILE A 286 -6.16 -9.65 18.79
C ILE A 286 -6.46 -9.92 20.27
N ASP A 287 -7.11 -8.96 20.93
CA ASP A 287 -7.68 -9.19 22.26
C ASP A 287 -8.99 -10.00 22.18
N ASN A 288 -8.90 -11.30 22.43
CA ASN A 288 -10.05 -12.22 22.50
C ASN A 288 -10.56 -12.45 23.93
N SER A 289 -10.24 -11.58 24.90
CA SER A 289 -10.68 -11.80 26.28
C SER A 289 -12.18 -11.51 26.47
N ASP A 290 -12.95 -12.59 26.66
CA ASP A 290 -14.31 -12.61 27.23
C ASP A 290 -14.39 -12.00 28.63
#